data_AF-A0A0P9NC23-F1
#
_entry.id   AF-A0A0P9NC23-F1
#
_cell.length_a   1.000
_cell.length_b   1.000
_cell.length_c   1.000
_cell.angle_alpha   90.00
_cell.angle_beta   90.00
_cell.angle_gamma   90.00
#
_symmetry.space_group_name_H-M   'P 1'
#
loop_
_entity.id
_entity.type
_entity.pdbx_description
1 polymer ?
#
loop_
_entity_poly.entity_id
_entity_poly.type
_entity_poly.pdbx_seq_one_letter_code
_entity_poly.pdbx_strand_id
1 'polypeptide(L)' 'MFPAAAVSGWYFAHPQAQYFAVGKIDKDQVQSYTGRKGQDLSVTERWLAPNLGYDS' A
#
# COMPACT_ATOMS: atom_id res chain seq x y z
N MET A 1 9.74 -11.13 7.23
CA MET A 1 9.62 -11.38 8.68
C MET A 1 10.70 -12.36 9.09
N PHE A 2 11.09 -12.39 10.36
CA PHE A 2 12.00 -13.40 10.90
C PHE A 2 11.31 -14.03 12.13
N PRO A 3 11.18 -15.36 12.23
CA PRO A 3 11.69 -16.41 11.33
C PRO A 3 10.94 -16.51 9.99
N ALA A 4 11.42 -17.36 9.06
CA ALA A 4 10.79 -17.57 7.76
C ALA A 4 9.40 -18.25 7.86
N ALA A 5 9.23 -19.17 8.81
CA ALA A 5 7.94 -19.80 9.10
C ALA A 5 7.07 -18.89 9.99
N ALA A 6 6.70 -17.71 9.47
CA ALA A 6 5.88 -16.73 10.17
C ALA A 6 4.82 -16.13 9.25
N VAL A 7 3.67 -15.78 9.81
CA VAL A 7 2.54 -15.15 9.10
C VAL A 7 2.03 -13.97 9.91
N SER A 8 1.71 -12.85 9.26
CA SER A 8 1.06 -11.68 9.86
C SER A 8 -0.05 -11.16 8.94
N GLY A 9 -1.10 -10.56 9.50
CA GLY A 9 -2.17 -9.96 8.74
C GLY A 9 -3.19 -9.26 9.62
N TRP A 10 -4.32 -8.88 9.02
CA TRP A 10 -5.45 -8.21 9.68
C TRP A 10 -6.69 -9.09 9.63
N TYR A 11 -7.56 -8.98 10.64
CA TYR A 11 -8.87 -9.65 10.65
C TYR A 11 -9.97 -8.66 10.24
N PHE A 12 -10.78 -9.05 9.25
CA PHE A 12 -11.99 -8.34 8.83
C PHE A 12 -13.20 -9.25 9.05
N ALA A 13 -14.25 -8.74 9.71
CA ALA A 13 -15.43 -9.53 10.07
C ALA A 13 -16.69 -9.20 9.24
N HIS A 14 -16.60 -8.26 8.30
CA HIS A 14 -17.74 -7.86 7.47
C HIS A 14 -18.12 -8.99 6.49
N PRO A 15 -19.40 -9.38 6.34
CA PRO A 15 -19.80 -10.53 5.52
C PRO A 15 -19.51 -10.38 4.03
N GLN A 16 -19.26 -9.15 3.56
CA GLN A 16 -18.89 -8.85 2.17
C GLN A 16 -17.37 -8.61 1.99
N ALA A 17 -16.57 -8.77 3.06
CA ALA A 17 -15.13 -8.62 2.95
C ALA A 17 -14.55 -9.73 2.05
N GLN A 18 -13.75 -9.32 1.08
CA GLN A 18 -13.14 -10.22 0.11
C GLN A 18 -11.77 -9.68 -0.29
N TYR A 19 -10.88 -10.57 -0.76
CA TYR A 19 -9.61 -10.15 -1.34
C TYR A 19 -9.85 -9.47 -2.69
N PHE A 20 -9.16 -8.35 -2.91
CA PHE A 20 -9.10 -7.69 -4.21
C PHE A 20 -7.73 -7.04 -4.40
N ALA A 21 -7.34 -6.84 -5.65
CA ALA A 21 -6.12 -6.11 -5.98
C ALA A 21 -6.40 -4.59 -5.99
N VAL A 22 -5.51 -3.80 -5.38
CA VAL A 22 -5.62 -2.33 -5.39
C VAL A 22 -5.44 -1.76 -6.80
N GLY A 23 -4.61 -2.40 -7.64
CA GLY A 23 -4.34 -1.94 -9.00
C GLY A 23 -3.28 -0.83 -9.06
N LYS A 24 -3.33 -0.05 -10.15
CA LYS A 24 -2.47 1.13 -10.34
C LYS A 24 -3.06 2.34 -9.63
N ILE A 25 -2.20 3.16 -9.03
CA ILE A 25 -2.57 4.38 -8.30
C ILE A 25 -1.91 5.61 -8.92
N ASP A 26 -2.65 6.71 -8.97
CA ASP A 26 -2.19 7.97 -9.53
C ASP A 26 -1.49 8.84 -8.48
N LYS A 27 -0.80 9.88 -8.97
CA LYS A 27 0.09 10.73 -8.17
C LYS A 27 -0.64 11.47 -7.04
N ASP A 28 -1.91 11.84 -7.26
CA ASP A 28 -2.75 12.47 -6.26
C ASP A 28 -3.02 11.57 -5.04
N GLN A 29 -3.29 10.28 -5.28
CA GLN A 29 -3.48 9.29 -4.22
C GLN A 29 -2.17 9.03 -3.46
N VAL A 30 -1.04 8.98 -4.16
CA VAL A 30 0.30 8.85 -3.54
C VAL A 30 0.61 10.05 -2.65
N GLN A 31 0.35 11.27 -3.11
CA GLN A 31 0.54 12.50 -2.32
C GLN A 31 -0.36 12.51 -1.07
N SER A 32 -1.63 12.13 -1.25
CA SER A 32 -2.59 12.01 -0.13
C SER A 32 -2.12 10.98 0.91
N TYR A 33 -1.64 9.82 0.46
CA TYR A 33 -1.11 8.77 1.35
C TYR A 33 0.17 9.21 2.07
N THR A 34 1.07 9.87 1.35
CA THR A 34 2.33 10.45 1.88
C THR A 34 2.03 11.42 3.03
N GLY A 35 1.07 12.34 2.83
CA GLY A 35 0.63 13.27 3.87
C GLY A 35 0.03 12.57 5.09
N ARG A 36 -0.82 11.54 4.90
CA ARG A 36 -1.38 10.75 6.01
C ARG A 36 -0.32 9.98 6.80
N LYS A 37 0.76 9.57 6.14
CA LYS A 37 1.85 8.80 6.75
C LYS A 37 2.93 9.69 7.38
N GLY A 38 2.96 10.99 7.04
CA GLY A 38 3.96 11.92 7.56
C GLY A 38 5.38 11.57 7.14
N GLN A 39 5.56 11.08 5.90
CA GLN A 39 6.85 10.65 5.36
C GLN A 39 7.16 11.38 4.05
N ASP A 40 8.39 11.27 3.55
CA ASP A 40 8.76 11.86 2.25
C ASP A 40 8.09 11.14 1.07
N LEU A 41 7.82 11.87 -0.01
CA LEU A 41 7.21 11.32 -1.23
C LEU A 41 8.05 10.19 -1.83
N SER A 42 9.37 10.35 -1.86
CA SER A 42 10.29 9.33 -2.38
C SER A 42 10.24 8.02 -1.59
N VAL A 43 9.96 8.07 -0.28
CA VAL A 43 9.77 6.88 0.56
C VAL A 43 8.48 6.18 0.15
N THR A 44 7.40 6.94 -0.05
CA THR A 44 6.13 6.37 -0.51
C THR A 44 6.28 5.73 -1.89
N GLU A 45 6.86 6.44 -2.86
CA GLU A 45 7.06 5.94 -4.23
C GLU A 45 7.93 4.68 -4.23
N ARG A 46 8.97 4.62 -3.41
CA ARG A 46 9.79 3.40 -3.23
C ARG A 46 8.97 2.21 -2.76
N TRP A 47 8.13 2.36 -1.73
CA TRP A 47 7.35 1.25 -1.18
C TRP A 47 6.18 0.84 -2.08
N LEU A 48 5.63 1.77 -2.85
CA LEU A 48 4.48 1.55 -3.72
C LEU A 48 4.86 1.38 -5.21
N ALA A 49 6.15 1.27 -5.54
CA ALA A 49 6.66 1.23 -6.91
C ALA A 49 5.90 0.25 -7.85
N PRO A 50 5.57 -0.99 -7.45
CA PRO A 50 4.82 -1.91 -8.32
C PRO A 50 3.41 -1.40 -8.69
N ASN A 51 2.84 -0.54 -7.85
CA ASN A 51 1.49 -0.04 -7.94
C ASN A 51 1.40 1.37 -8.54
N LEU A 52 2.50 2.06 -8.85
CA LEU A 52 2.43 3.39 -9.48
C LEU A 52 1.86 3.29 -10.90
N GLY A 53 0.85 4.12 -11.19
CA GLY A 53 0.23 4.32 -12.49
C GLY A 53 0.87 5.42 -13.34
N TYR A 54 1.98 6.00 -12.85
CA TYR A 54 2.71 7.09 -13.46
C TYR A 54 4.22 6.87 -13.33
N ASP A 55 5.00 7.58 -14.14
CA ASP A 55 6.46 7.57 -14.05
C ASP A 55 6.94 8.49 -12.92
N SER A 56 7.67 7.91 -11.97
CA SER A 56 8.25 8.59 -10.80
C SER A 56 9.68 9.03 -11.03
#